data_AF-A0A3M6YMC9-F1
#
_entry.id   AF-A0A3M6YMC9-F1
#
_cell.length_a   1.000
_cell.length_b   1.000
_cell.length_c   1.000
_cell.angle_alpha   90.00
_cell.angle_beta   90.00
_cell.angle_gamma   90.00
#
_symmetry.space_group_name_H-M   'P 1'
#
loop_
_entity.id
_entity.type
_entity.pdbx_description
1 polymer ?
#
loop_
_entity_poly.entity_id
_entity_poly.type
_entity_poly.pdbx_seq_one_letter_code
_entity_poly.pdbx_strand_id
1 'polypeptide(L)'
;MSNEWTAEDLLKTYGLKDESTKHISQADKDKAVQEAIKTFDRDGSGTISFAEYTIGSAQGLKLPDFGFGPGHHGDDEYEYEIHHFEKYHDENTKEEDLIHPEDIEHFRKHDMMDEQQERQERMDRTPIVEANIPSKFRRNG
;
A
#
# COMPACT_ATOMS: atom_id res chain seq x y z
N MET A 1 9.91 -17.09 -9.66
CA MET A 1 8.70 -16.72 -8.90
C MET A 1 8.16 -18.01 -8.32
N SER A 2 8.09 -18.13 -7.00
CA SER A 2 7.41 -19.25 -6.34
C SER A 2 5.91 -19.16 -6.62
N ASN A 3 5.24 -20.30 -6.82
CA ASN A 3 3.81 -20.38 -7.08
C ASN A 3 3.01 -20.59 -5.78
N GLU A 4 3.52 -20.01 -4.70
CA GLU A 4 3.13 -20.22 -3.31
C GLU A 4 3.05 -18.85 -2.65
N TRP A 5 2.03 -18.65 -1.81
CA TRP A 5 1.92 -17.46 -0.99
C TRP A 5 2.83 -17.63 0.22
N THR A 6 3.82 -16.76 0.31
CA THR A 6 4.74 -16.70 1.44
C THR A 6 4.15 -15.85 2.56
N ALA A 7 4.80 -15.87 3.73
CA ALA A 7 4.51 -14.93 4.82
C ALA A 7 4.57 -13.47 4.35
N GLU A 8 5.49 -13.15 3.44
CA GLU A 8 5.59 -11.79 2.89
C GLU A 8 4.40 -11.42 2.00
N ASP A 9 3.91 -12.35 1.19
CA ASP A 9 2.74 -12.12 0.35
C ASP A 9 1.50 -11.92 1.20
N LEU A 10 1.33 -12.72 2.26
CA LEU A 10 0.23 -12.55 3.21
C LEU A 10 0.28 -11.20 3.94
N LEU A 11 1.46 -10.74 4.38
CA LEU A 11 1.59 -9.40 4.96
C LEU A 11 1.13 -8.30 3.99
N LYS A 12 1.41 -8.45 2.70
CA LYS A 12 0.95 -7.50 1.67
C LYS A 12 -0.55 -7.60 1.45
N THR A 13 -1.08 -8.81 1.29
CA THR A 13 -2.50 -9.09 1.10
C THR A 13 -3.36 -8.53 2.24
N TYR A 14 -2.85 -8.57 3.49
CA TYR A 14 -3.52 -8.00 4.65
C TYR A 14 -3.19 -6.51 4.90
N GLY A 15 -2.46 -5.83 4.00
CA GLY A 15 -2.05 -4.43 4.19
C GLY A 15 -1.14 -4.18 5.40
N LEU A 16 -0.53 -5.22 5.98
CA LEU A 16 0.24 -5.13 7.22
C LEU A 16 1.63 -4.50 7.05
N LYS A 17 2.00 -4.17 5.81
CA LYS A 17 3.20 -3.38 5.49
C LYS A 17 2.91 -1.90 5.32
N ASP A 18 1.64 -1.49 5.33
CA ASP A 18 1.26 -0.11 5.08
C ASP A 18 1.37 0.80 6.32
N GLU A 19 1.44 2.10 6.08
CA GLU A 19 1.39 3.17 7.08
C GLU A 19 0.15 3.08 7.97
N SER A 20 -1.02 2.81 7.39
CA SER A 20 -2.31 2.70 8.10
C SER A 20 -2.28 1.62 9.19
N THR A 21 -1.49 0.55 9.00
CA THR A 21 -1.35 -0.57 9.95
C THR A 21 -0.08 -0.48 10.80
N LYS A 22 0.61 0.67 10.83
CA LYS A 22 1.81 0.88 11.68
C LYS A 22 1.54 0.75 13.17
N HIS A 23 0.32 1.06 13.60
CA HIS A 23 -0.09 0.97 14.99
C HIS A 23 -0.20 -0.49 15.48
N ILE A 24 -0.22 -1.47 14.57
CA ILE A 24 -0.29 -2.90 14.88
C ILE A 24 1.10 -3.43 15.21
N SER A 25 1.21 -4.18 16.31
CA SER A 25 2.49 -4.75 16.75
C SER A 25 3.01 -5.80 15.77
N GLN A 26 4.34 -5.91 15.61
CA GLN A 26 4.93 -6.97 14.76
C GLN A 26 4.49 -8.37 15.21
N ALA A 27 4.37 -8.60 16.52
CA ALA A 27 3.94 -9.88 17.05
C ALA A 27 2.50 -10.24 16.63
N ASP A 28 1.61 -9.26 16.51
CA ASP A 28 0.23 -9.52 16.08
C ASP A 28 0.14 -9.67 14.55
N LYS A 29 0.98 -8.94 13.80
CA LYS A 29 1.17 -9.18 12.35
C LYS A 29 1.64 -10.60 12.07
N ASP A 30 2.66 -11.05 12.80
CA ASP A 30 3.23 -12.40 12.65
C ASP A 30 2.19 -13.49 13.00
N LYS A 31 1.41 -13.31 14.07
CA LYS A 31 0.33 -14.23 14.44
C LYS A 31 -0.74 -14.33 13.36
N ALA A 32 -1.17 -13.20 12.78
CA ALA A 32 -2.17 -13.20 11.73
C ALA A 32 -1.70 -13.98 10.49
N VAL A 33 -0.46 -13.75 10.07
CA VAL A 33 0.15 -14.49 8.96
C VAL A 33 0.23 -15.98 9.25
N GLN A 34 0.64 -16.36 10.46
CA GLN A 34 0.73 -17.77 10.88
C GLN A 34 -0.65 -18.45 10.89
N GLU A 35 -1.70 -17.80 11.39
CA GLU A 35 -3.05 -18.35 11.38
C GLU A 35 -3.62 -18.45 9.96
N ALA A 36 -3.30 -17.52 9.07
CA ALA A 36 -3.66 -17.60 7.65
C ALA A 36 -2.99 -18.79 6.95
N ILE A 37 -1.68 -18.99 7.15
CA ILE A 37 -0.95 -20.16 6.63
C ILE A 37 -1.58 -21.45 7.15
N LYS A 38 -1.74 -21.57 8.47
CA LYS A 38 -2.30 -22.75 9.14
C LYS A 38 -3.72 -23.11 8.68
N THR A 39 -4.48 -22.15 8.15
CA THR A 39 -5.81 -22.41 7.59
C THR A 39 -5.74 -23.27 6.32
N PHE A 40 -4.71 -23.08 5.49
CA PHE A 40 -4.61 -23.72 4.18
C PHE A 40 -3.47 -24.74 4.07
N ASP A 41 -2.34 -24.51 4.74
CA ASP A 41 -1.13 -25.33 4.70
C ASP A 41 -1.38 -26.74 5.22
N ARG A 42 -1.54 -27.68 4.28
CA ARG A 42 -1.81 -29.10 4.56
C ARG A 42 -0.53 -29.91 4.62
N ASP A 43 0.50 -29.48 3.89
CA ASP A 43 1.77 -30.19 3.80
C ASP A 43 2.81 -29.75 4.84
N GLY A 44 2.54 -28.66 5.56
CA GLY A 44 3.41 -28.13 6.61
C GLY A 44 4.61 -27.36 6.06
N SER A 45 4.51 -26.85 4.83
CA SER A 45 5.58 -26.09 4.17
C SER A 45 5.83 -24.71 4.81
N GLY A 46 4.87 -24.18 5.57
CA GLY A 46 4.90 -22.81 6.05
C GLY A 46 4.53 -21.78 4.98
N THR A 47 3.91 -22.23 3.88
CA THR A 47 3.39 -21.39 2.78
C THR A 47 2.01 -21.87 2.37
N ILE A 48 1.33 -21.15 1.47
CA ILE A 48 0.07 -21.62 0.89
C ILE A 48 0.27 -21.83 -0.61
N SER A 49 0.30 -23.08 -1.06
CA SER A 49 0.33 -23.40 -2.48
C SER A 49 -1.02 -23.08 -3.17
N PHE A 50 -0.99 -22.89 -4.49
CA PHE A 50 -2.20 -22.70 -5.28
C PHE A 50 -3.22 -23.86 -5.13
N ALA A 51 -2.72 -25.09 -5.00
CA ALA A 51 -3.56 -26.27 -4.81
C ALA A 51 -4.26 -26.26 -3.45
N GLU A 52 -3.53 -25.93 -2.38
CA GLU A 52 -4.09 -25.82 -1.02
C GLU A 52 -5.14 -24.73 -0.92
N TYR A 53 -4.87 -23.56 -1.51
CA TYR A 53 -5.84 -22.48 -1.60
C TYR A 53 -7.11 -22.94 -2.33
N THR A 54 -6.96 -23.51 -3.53
CA THR A 54 -8.10 -23.93 -4.36
C THR A 54 -8.95 -25.00 -3.68
N ILE A 55 -8.32 -26.03 -3.11
CA ILE A 55 -9.02 -27.11 -2.41
C ILE A 55 -9.68 -26.56 -1.14
N GLY A 56 -8.97 -25.74 -0.36
CA GLY A 56 -9.49 -25.12 0.85
C GLY A 56 -10.71 -24.23 0.58
N SER A 57 -10.63 -23.37 -0.43
CA SER A 57 -11.75 -22.51 -0.84
C SER A 57 -12.94 -23.30 -1.34
N ALA A 58 -12.73 -24.39 -2.10
CA ALA A 58 -13.80 -25.29 -2.50
C ALA A 58 -14.48 -25.99 -1.30
N GLN A 59 -13.75 -26.17 -0.20
CA GLN A 59 -14.25 -26.69 1.08
C GLN A 59 -14.86 -25.59 1.98
N GLY A 60 -14.93 -24.34 1.51
CA GLY A 60 -15.49 -23.21 2.25
C GLY A 60 -14.52 -22.53 3.21
N LEU A 61 -13.23 -22.89 3.19
CA LEU A 61 -12.21 -22.15 3.94
C LEU A 61 -12.05 -20.76 3.33
N LYS A 62 -11.88 -19.78 4.21
CA LYS A 62 -11.63 -18.39 3.86
C LYS A 62 -10.41 -17.92 4.64
N LEU A 63 -9.70 -16.95 4.06
CA LEU A 63 -8.71 -16.19 4.81
C LEU A 63 -9.39 -15.54 6.03
N PRO A 64 -8.84 -15.69 7.25
CA PRO A 64 -9.41 -15.07 8.43
C PRO A 64 -9.41 -13.54 8.31
N ASP A 65 -10.46 -12.91 8.81
CA ASP A 65 -10.50 -11.47 9.06
C ASP A 65 -9.99 -11.21 10.48
N PHE A 66 -8.88 -10.49 10.59
CA PHE A 66 -8.22 -10.19 11.86
C PHE A 66 -8.68 -8.86 12.47
N GLY A 67 -9.57 -8.12 11.81
CA GLY A 67 -10.04 -6.81 12.28
C GLY A 67 -8.96 -5.74 12.28
N PHE A 68 -7.87 -5.95 11.56
CA PHE A 68 -6.76 -5.00 11.39
C PHE A 68 -7.07 -3.86 10.42
N GLY A 69 -8.33 -3.80 10.01
CA GLY A 69 -8.74 -3.07 8.83
C GLY A 69 -8.72 -3.98 7.60
N PRO A 70 -9.24 -3.45 6.49
CA PRO A 70 -9.51 -4.21 5.27
C PRO A 70 -8.24 -4.74 4.56
N GLY A 71 -7.07 -4.21 4.91
CA GLY A 71 -5.85 -4.33 4.10
C GLY A 71 -5.86 -3.33 2.93
N HIS A 72 -4.72 -3.17 2.25
CA HIS A 72 -4.56 -2.24 1.13
C HIS A 72 -5.31 -2.79 -0.11
N HIS A 73 -6.50 -2.27 -0.38
CA HIS A 73 -7.30 -2.50 -1.57
C HIS A 73 -6.89 -1.68 -2.81
N GLY A 74 -6.05 -0.65 -2.69
CA GLY A 74 -5.62 0.14 -3.85
C GLY A 74 -4.40 1.05 -3.63
N ASP A 75 -4.30 2.11 -4.43
CA ASP A 75 -3.42 3.25 -4.15
C ASP A 75 -4.03 4.14 -3.05
N ASP A 76 -3.28 5.16 -2.61
CA ASP A 76 -3.69 6.04 -1.52
C ASP A 76 -5.05 6.71 -1.78
N GLU A 77 -5.39 6.98 -3.05
CA GLU A 77 -6.62 7.63 -3.49
C GLU A 77 -7.82 6.68 -3.35
N TYR A 78 -7.66 5.43 -3.80
CA TYR A 78 -8.69 4.39 -3.63
C TYR A 78 -8.96 4.09 -2.15
N GLU A 79 -7.92 4.03 -1.30
CA GLU A 79 -8.10 3.83 0.13
C GLU A 79 -8.88 4.96 0.80
N TYR A 80 -8.53 6.20 0.49
CA TYR A 80 -9.23 7.38 1.02
C TYR A 80 -10.71 7.36 0.63
N GLU A 81 -11.01 7.04 -0.63
CA GLU A 81 -12.39 7.04 -1.14
C GLU A 81 -13.25 5.98 -0.45
N ILE A 82 -12.80 4.73 -0.38
CA ILE A 82 -13.62 3.62 0.13
C ILE A 82 -13.70 3.62 1.66
N HIS A 83 -12.62 3.98 2.36
CA HIS A 83 -12.55 3.80 3.82
C HIS A 83 -12.93 5.04 4.62
N HIS A 84 -12.68 6.21 4.06
CA HIS A 84 -12.92 7.46 4.74
C HIS A 84 -14.06 8.23 4.09
N PHE A 85 -13.96 8.50 2.78
CA PHE A 85 -14.98 9.26 2.07
C PHE A 85 -16.35 8.60 2.15
N GLU A 86 -16.54 7.34 1.72
CA GLU A 86 -17.84 6.67 1.80
C GLU A 86 -18.40 6.53 3.24
N LYS A 87 -17.53 6.59 4.26
CA LYS A 87 -17.92 6.41 5.66
C LYS A 87 -18.37 7.72 6.33
N TYR A 88 -17.72 8.83 6.02
CA TYR A 88 -17.92 10.11 6.69
C TYR A 88 -18.51 11.19 5.79
N HIS A 89 -18.48 10.96 4.47
CA HIS A 89 -18.89 11.87 3.43
C HIS A 89 -19.85 11.16 2.45
N ASP A 90 -20.57 11.94 1.64
CA ASP A 90 -21.46 11.44 0.61
C ASP A 90 -21.47 12.36 -0.62
N GLU A 91 -22.34 12.05 -1.60
CA GLU A 91 -22.46 12.80 -2.85
C GLU A 91 -22.82 14.29 -2.68
N ASN A 92 -23.29 14.71 -1.50
CA ASN A 92 -23.62 16.09 -1.15
C ASN A 92 -22.53 16.78 -0.33
N THR A 93 -21.47 16.07 0.07
CA THR A 93 -20.33 16.64 0.77
C THR A 93 -19.66 17.70 -0.09
N LYS A 94 -19.39 18.87 0.50
CA LYS A 94 -18.64 19.94 -0.15
C LYS A 94 -17.19 19.94 0.31
N GLU A 95 -16.32 20.63 -0.44
CA GLU A 95 -14.92 20.82 -0.04
C GLU A 95 -14.77 21.42 1.37
N GLU A 96 -15.67 22.31 1.76
CA GLU A 96 -15.70 22.94 3.09
C GLU A 96 -15.99 21.96 4.24
N ASP A 97 -16.55 20.79 3.94
CA ASP A 97 -16.87 19.73 4.90
C ASP A 97 -15.72 18.69 5.05
N LEU A 98 -14.72 18.70 4.15
CA LEU A 98 -13.57 17.78 4.13
C LEU A 98 -12.48 18.21 5.11
N ILE A 99 -12.82 18.22 6.39
CA ILE A 99 -11.99 18.76 7.48
C ILE A 99 -11.55 17.71 8.52
N HIS A 100 -11.80 16.43 8.29
CA HIS A 100 -11.27 15.39 9.17
C HIS A 100 -9.74 15.36 9.09
N PRO A 101 -9.04 14.97 10.16
CA PRO A 101 -7.59 14.83 10.14
C PRO A 101 -7.09 14.00 8.94
N GLU A 102 -7.80 12.94 8.59
CA GLU A 102 -7.54 12.08 7.44
C GLU A 102 -7.76 12.79 6.08
N ASP A 103 -8.80 13.64 5.95
CA ASP A 103 -9.04 14.48 4.76
C ASP A 103 -7.85 15.43 4.53
N ILE A 104 -7.44 16.13 5.60
CA ILE A 104 -6.35 17.11 5.57
C ILE A 104 -5.03 16.42 5.21
N GLU A 105 -4.75 15.25 5.80
CA GLU A 105 -3.51 14.53 5.53
C GLU A 105 -3.47 14.01 4.09
N HIS A 106 -4.58 13.47 3.58
CA HIS A 106 -4.72 13.01 2.21
C HIS A 106 -4.42 14.14 1.22
N PHE A 107 -5.06 15.31 1.39
CA PHE A 107 -4.81 16.46 0.51
C PHE A 107 -3.39 17.01 0.63
N ARG A 108 -2.85 17.08 1.84
CA ARG A 108 -1.45 17.47 2.04
C ARG A 108 -0.48 16.56 1.28
N LYS A 109 -0.80 15.26 1.17
CA LYS A 109 0.01 14.31 0.40
C LYS A 109 -0.09 14.57 -1.10
N HIS A 110 -1.29 14.84 -1.62
CA HIS A 110 -1.48 15.26 -3.01
C HIS A 110 -0.70 16.53 -3.36
N ASP A 111 -0.82 17.58 -2.54
CA ASP A 111 -0.08 18.84 -2.74
C ASP A 111 1.43 18.59 -2.82
N MET A 112 1.98 17.74 -1.93
CA MET A 112 3.39 17.39 -1.97
C MET A 112 3.78 16.62 -3.24
N MET A 113 2.94 15.70 -3.72
CA MET A 113 3.20 14.91 -4.93
C MET A 113 3.17 15.80 -6.17
N ASP A 114 2.19 16.69 -6.27
CA ASP A 114 2.07 17.65 -7.37
C ASP A 114 3.28 18.59 -7.42
N GLU A 115 3.71 19.15 -6.28
CA GLU A 115 4.91 19.97 -6.24
C GLU A 115 6.18 19.19 -6.65
N GLN A 116 6.29 17.92 -6.23
CA GLN A 116 7.41 17.06 -6.62
C GLN A 116 7.41 16.79 -8.12
N GLN A 117 6.24 16.50 -8.70
CA GLN A 117 6.07 16.29 -10.12
C GLN A 117 6.41 17.57 -10.91
N GLU A 118 5.90 18.73 -10.51
CA GLU A 118 6.26 19.99 -11.15
C GLU A 118 7.76 20.29 -11.08
N ARG A 119 8.42 19.97 -9.95
CA ARG A 119 9.88 20.10 -9.82
C ARG A 119 10.59 19.18 -10.80
N GLN A 120 10.16 17.92 -10.91
CA GLN A 120 10.72 16.97 -11.85
C GLN A 120 10.52 17.41 -13.30
N GLU A 121 9.32 17.87 -13.68
CA GLU A 121 9.03 18.37 -15.02
C GLU A 121 9.89 19.60 -15.39
N ARG A 122 10.15 20.50 -14.44
CA ARG A 122 11.08 21.63 -14.65
C ARG A 122 12.51 21.14 -14.92
N MET A 123 12.96 20.12 -14.19
CA MET A 123 14.26 19.49 -14.42
C MET A 123 14.32 18.79 -15.78
N ASP A 124 13.28 18.05 -16.16
CA ASP A 124 13.21 17.32 -17.43
C ASP A 124 13.11 18.25 -18.64
N ARG A 125 12.47 19.43 -18.48
CA ARG A 125 12.47 20.51 -19.49
C ARG A 125 13.84 21.16 -19.66
N THR A 126 14.78 20.95 -18.75
CA THR A 126 16.14 21.49 -18.84
C THR A 126 17.02 20.54 -19.65
N PRO A 127 17.39 20.87 -20.91
CA PRO A 127 18.04 19.92 -21.81
C PRO A 127 19.47 19.54 -21.38
N ILE A 128 20.14 20.37 -20.57
CA ILE A 128 21.49 20.13 -20.06
C ILE A 128 21.57 20.65 -18.63
N VAL A 129 21.83 19.75 -17.67
CA VAL A 129 22.13 20.14 -16.28
C VAL A 129 23.63 20.50 -16.21
N GLU A 130 23.96 21.79 -16.30
CA GLU A 130 25.36 22.26 -16.35
C GLU A 130 26.22 21.79 -15.16
N ALA A 131 25.60 21.61 -13.99
CA ALA A 131 26.26 21.05 -12.80
C ALA A 131 26.81 19.62 -13.01
N ASN A 132 26.19 18.85 -13.91
CA ASN A 132 26.60 17.49 -14.26
C ASN A 132 27.63 17.44 -15.40
N ILE A 133 27.96 18.58 -16.03
CA ILE A 133 29.01 18.64 -17.05
C ILE A 133 30.37 18.40 -16.34
N PRO A 134 31.12 17.33 -16.68
CA PRO A 134 32.42 17.07 -16.06
C PRO A 134 33.39 18.24 -16.28
N SER A 135 34.24 18.54 -15.28
CA SER A 135 35.12 19.71 -15.27
C SER A 135 36.00 19.83 -16.52
N LYS A 136 36.41 18.71 -17.12
CA LYS A 136 37.21 18.66 -18.35
C LYS A 136 36.50 19.21 -19.61
N PHE A 137 35.18 19.39 -19.56
CA PHE A 137 34.36 19.92 -20.66
C PHE A 137 33.79 21.33 -20.37
N ARG A 138 34.03 21.89 -19.18
CA ARG A 138 33.67 23.27 -18.87
C ARG A 138 34.70 24.19 -19.52
N ARG A 139 34.26 25.14 -20.36
CA ARG A 139 35.17 26.20 -20.85
C ARG A 139 35.49 27.10 -19.66
N ASN A 140 36.72 27.05 -19.18
CA ASN A 140 37.23 28.08 -18.28
C ASN A 140 37.10 29.42 -19.01
N GLY A 141 36.37 30.36 -18.40
CA GLY A 141 36.40 31.77 -18.80
C GLY A 141 37.78 32.38 -18.59
#